data_AF-A0A2E7L205-F1
#
_entry.id   AF-A0A2E7L205-F1
#
_cell.length_a   1.000
_cell.length_b   1.000
_cell.length_c   1.000
_cell.angle_alpha   90.00
_cell.angle_beta   90.00
_cell.angle_gamma   90.00
#
_symmetry.space_group_name_H-M   'P 1'
#
loop_
_entity.id
_entity.type
_entity.pdbx_description
1 polymer ?
#
loop_
_entity_poly.entity_id
_entity_poly.type
_entity_poly.pdbx_seq_one_letter_code
_entity_poly.pdbx_strand_id
1 'polypeptide(L)'
;MSTPISSFTYSILLIQLLLASVASAQNTVNFPRIGHLDRFDSSLDRLIAKDAVIEVLCGGFEWAEGPVWVPEQGNKFGGFVLFSDIPHNAVMKWQEGVGVSVFLKPSGYTGVADYGREPGSNGLALDPSGRLVLCEHGDRRVSVLTKGGGKLTLADRWNGKRFNSPNDLAIRRNGDVFFTDPIYGLPQRADDPLREIDFCGVYRLQSDGAVTLQYKEISRPNGIAFSPDEKILYVANSDGNDPVWRAFPVQEDGNLGSPSSFFDSSKDDRISRGGGDGLKVDVQGNVFATGPGGVLVLSPHGKLLGRIVTGERIANVGWGNDGSVLYLTSDMYLCRIQTLTKGDGFD
;
A
#
# COMPACT_ATOMS: atom_id res chain seq x y z
N MET A 1 -41.16 -58.30 -47.95
CA MET A 1 -40.47 -57.25 -48.73
C MET A 1 -40.45 -55.99 -47.87
N SER A 2 -39.26 -55.44 -47.74
CA SER A 2 -38.79 -54.29 -46.96
C SER A 2 -39.73 -53.08 -46.80
N THR A 3 -39.86 -52.59 -45.57
CA THR A 3 -40.07 -51.16 -45.26
C THR A 3 -39.31 -50.80 -43.98
N PRO A 4 -38.48 -49.75 -43.97
CA PRO A 4 -37.69 -49.36 -42.79
C PRO A 4 -38.46 -48.36 -41.91
N ILE A 5 -38.26 -48.47 -40.61
CA ILE A 5 -38.71 -47.49 -39.61
C ILE A 5 -37.58 -46.45 -39.46
N SER A 6 -37.82 -45.21 -39.91
CA SER A 6 -36.91 -44.08 -39.68
C SER A 6 -37.22 -43.42 -38.34
N SER A 7 -36.30 -43.54 -37.40
CA SER A 7 -36.24 -42.78 -36.15
C SER A 7 -35.81 -41.33 -36.42
N PHE A 8 -36.67 -40.35 -36.12
CA PHE A 8 -36.31 -38.93 -36.05
C PHE A 8 -35.91 -38.60 -34.61
N THR A 9 -34.62 -38.32 -34.39
CA THR A 9 -34.07 -37.71 -33.18
C THR A 9 -34.28 -36.20 -33.24
N TYR A 10 -34.98 -35.63 -32.25
CA TYR A 10 -35.03 -34.18 -32.03
C TYR A 10 -33.78 -33.75 -31.25
N SER A 11 -32.86 -33.05 -31.90
CA SER A 11 -31.79 -32.31 -31.23
C SER A 11 -32.29 -30.90 -30.91
N ILE A 12 -32.54 -30.62 -29.62
CA ILE A 12 -32.83 -29.27 -29.14
C ILE A 12 -31.49 -28.52 -29.00
N LEU A 13 -31.25 -27.57 -29.90
CA LEU A 13 -30.11 -26.64 -29.83
C LEU A 13 -30.47 -25.52 -28.84
N LEU A 14 -29.95 -25.59 -27.61
CA LEU A 14 -30.03 -24.48 -26.65
C LEU A 14 -29.00 -23.41 -27.05
N ILE A 15 -29.46 -22.32 -27.66
CA ILE A 15 -28.65 -21.12 -27.88
C ILE A 15 -28.55 -20.38 -26.55
N GLN A 16 -27.41 -20.50 -25.87
CA GLN A 16 -27.08 -19.62 -24.74
C GLN A 16 -26.73 -18.24 -25.30
N LEU A 17 -27.61 -17.27 -25.08
CA LEU A 17 -27.28 -15.86 -25.26
C LEU A 17 -26.24 -15.47 -24.20
N LEU A 18 -25.00 -15.24 -24.64
CA LEU A 18 -24.00 -14.50 -23.88
C LEU A 18 -24.52 -13.07 -23.70
N LEU A 19 -25.02 -12.76 -22.50
CA LEU A 19 -25.12 -11.39 -22.03
C LEU A 19 -23.70 -10.88 -21.81
N ALA A 20 -23.13 -10.25 -22.83
CA ALA A 20 -21.98 -9.37 -22.66
C ALA A 20 -22.42 -8.24 -21.73
N SER A 21 -21.99 -8.29 -20.47
CA SER A 21 -22.08 -7.15 -19.57
C SER A 21 -21.28 -6.02 -20.22
N VAL A 22 -22.00 -5.01 -20.69
CA VAL A 22 -21.39 -3.76 -21.11
C VAL A 22 -20.81 -3.16 -19.84
N ALA A 23 -19.52 -3.37 -19.60
CA ALA A 23 -18.78 -2.63 -18.60
C ALA A 23 -19.07 -1.15 -18.88
N SER A 24 -19.79 -0.50 -17.98
CA SER A 24 -20.02 0.94 -18.11
C SER A 24 -18.64 1.57 -18.17
N ALA A 25 -18.30 2.14 -19.32
CA ALA A 25 -17.02 2.81 -19.52
C ALA A 25 -16.93 3.87 -18.43
N GLN A 26 -16.10 3.61 -17.42
CA GLN A 26 -15.84 4.57 -16.38
C GLN A 26 -15.32 5.83 -17.06
N ASN A 27 -15.80 7.01 -16.70
CA ASN A 27 -15.23 8.23 -17.25
C ASN A 27 -13.80 8.34 -16.72
N THR A 28 -12.81 8.10 -17.59
CA THR A 28 -11.39 8.00 -17.22
C THR A 28 -10.65 9.33 -17.27
N VAL A 29 -11.38 10.44 -17.44
CA VAL A 29 -10.85 11.80 -17.52
C VAL A 29 -11.65 12.85 -16.74
N ASN A 30 -12.84 12.51 -16.22
CA ASN A 30 -13.63 13.38 -15.36
C ASN A 30 -14.12 12.56 -14.16
N PHE A 31 -13.55 12.86 -12.99
CA PHE A 31 -13.70 12.05 -11.80
C PHE A 31 -14.67 12.70 -10.79
N PRO A 32 -15.53 11.90 -10.13
CA PRO A 32 -16.28 12.36 -8.98
C PRO A 32 -15.34 12.92 -7.90
N ARG A 33 -15.82 13.91 -7.15
CA ARG A 33 -15.08 14.52 -6.05
C ARG A 33 -15.66 14.09 -4.72
N ILE A 34 -14.80 13.90 -3.72
CA ILE A 34 -15.22 13.55 -2.36
C ILE A 34 -14.48 14.37 -1.32
N GLY A 35 -14.99 14.34 -0.09
CA GLY A 35 -14.21 14.76 1.05
C GLY A 35 -13.95 16.25 1.15
N HIS A 36 -12.95 16.61 1.96
CA HIS A 36 -12.49 17.97 2.21
C HIS A 36 -11.09 17.97 2.84
N LEU A 37 -10.55 19.17 3.10
CA LEU A 37 -9.31 19.36 3.85
C LEU A 37 -9.59 20.11 5.15
N ASP A 38 -9.15 19.54 6.27
CA ASP A 38 -9.02 20.29 7.52
C ASP A 38 -7.70 21.07 7.49
N ARG A 39 -7.77 22.39 7.71
CA ARG A 39 -6.60 23.26 7.75
C ARG A 39 -6.34 23.73 9.18
N PHE A 40 -5.34 23.16 9.82
CA PHE A 40 -4.98 23.50 11.20
C PHE A 40 -3.84 24.52 11.29
N ASP A 41 -3.03 24.64 10.24
CA ASP A 41 -1.94 25.63 10.13
C ASP A 41 -1.88 26.22 8.72
N SER A 42 -1.65 27.53 8.64
CA SER A 42 -1.43 28.27 7.38
C SER A 42 -0.28 27.71 6.52
N SER A 43 0.71 27.03 7.11
CA SER A 43 1.80 26.41 6.34
C SER A 43 1.34 25.29 5.42
N LEU A 44 0.17 24.70 5.66
CA LEU A 44 -0.42 23.71 4.74
C LEU A 44 -0.67 24.32 3.35
N ASP A 45 -0.93 25.63 3.27
CA ASP A 45 -1.17 26.33 1.99
C ASP A 45 0.05 26.30 1.06
N ARG A 46 1.25 25.99 1.58
CA ARG A 46 2.45 25.76 0.75
C ARG A 46 2.53 24.35 0.18
N LEU A 47 1.77 23.40 0.73
CA LEU A 47 1.81 21.99 0.36
C LEU A 47 0.58 21.60 -0.47
N ILE A 48 -0.59 22.17 -0.15
CA ILE A 48 -1.86 21.85 -0.81
C ILE A 48 -2.67 23.13 -1.03
N ALA A 49 -3.01 23.40 -2.29
CA ALA A 49 -3.80 24.56 -2.70
C ALA A 49 -5.18 24.60 -2.02
N LYS A 50 -5.72 25.81 -1.82
CA LYS A 50 -7.00 26.00 -1.09
C LYS A 50 -8.20 25.40 -1.80
N ASP A 51 -8.15 25.37 -3.12
CA ASP A 51 -9.15 24.82 -4.03
C ASP A 51 -8.81 23.39 -4.50
N ALA A 52 -7.80 22.75 -3.88
CA ALA A 52 -7.49 21.36 -4.16
C ALA A 52 -8.71 20.46 -3.92
N VAL A 53 -8.94 19.52 -4.83
CA VAL A 53 -10.04 18.56 -4.79
C VAL A 53 -9.50 17.14 -4.71
N ILE A 54 -10.23 16.27 -4.02
CA ILE A 54 -9.94 14.84 -3.97
C ILE A 54 -10.82 14.16 -5.02
N GLU A 55 -10.18 13.51 -5.99
CA GLU A 55 -10.84 12.81 -7.09
C GLU A 55 -10.92 11.30 -6.80
N VAL A 56 -12.08 10.69 -7.06
CA VAL A 56 -12.28 9.23 -6.99
C VAL A 56 -11.99 8.63 -8.37
N LEU A 57 -10.90 7.88 -8.46
CA LEU A 57 -10.38 7.36 -9.72
C LEU A 57 -11.02 6.03 -10.12
N CYS A 58 -11.30 5.17 -9.15
CA CYS A 58 -12.04 3.91 -9.28
C CYS A 58 -12.44 3.38 -7.91
N GLY A 59 -13.29 2.36 -7.90
CA GLY A 59 -13.69 1.67 -6.67
C GLY A 59 -14.23 0.28 -6.91
N GLY A 60 -14.72 -0.34 -5.83
CA GLY A 60 -15.21 -1.72 -5.81
C GLY A 60 -14.22 -2.73 -5.24
N PHE A 61 -13.17 -2.25 -4.55
CA PHE A 61 -12.22 -3.08 -3.83
C PHE A 61 -12.76 -3.44 -2.44
N GLU A 62 -12.27 -4.53 -1.84
CA GLU A 62 -12.64 -4.85 -0.46
C GLU A 62 -11.73 -4.13 0.53
N TRP A 63 -10.43 -4.05 0.25
CA TRP A 63 -9.49 -3.26 1.03
C TRP A 63 -8.28 -2.87 0.17
N ALA A 64 -8.29 -1.63 -0.34
CA ALA A 64 -7.23 -1.11 -1.18
C ALA A 64 -6.01 -0.66 -0.34
N GLU A 65 -4.80 -1.03 -0.76
CA GLU A 65 -3.56 -0.85 0.00
C GLU A 65 -2.33 -0.63 -0.88
N GLY A 66 -1.24 -0.18 -0.25
CA GLY A 66 0.10 -0.09 -0.86
C GLY A 66 0.18 0.53 -2.27
N PRO A 67 -0.32 1.75 -2.52
CA PRO A 67 -0.23 2.37 -3.84
C PRO A 67 1.22 2.73 -4.19
N VAL A 68 1.65 2.38 -5.41
CA VAL A 68 2.96 2.74 -5.97
C VAL A 68 2.81 3.20 -7.42
N TRP A 69 3.47 4.31 -7.76
CA TRP A 69 3.53 4.80 -9.14
C TRP A 69 4.58 4.04 -9.95
N VAL A 70 4.22 3.62 -11.15
CA VAL A 70 5.11 2.98 -12.12
C VAL A 70 5.23 3.88 -13.35
N PRO A 71 6.39 4.52 -13.57
CA PRO A 71 6.62 5.30 -14.77
C PRO A 71 6.66 4.40 -16.01
N GLU A 72 6.06 4.85 -17.11
CA GLU A 72 5.99 4.10 -18.37
C GLU A 72 6.32 5.02 -19.54
N GLN A 73 7.46 4.77 -20.21
CA GLN A 73 7.89 5.58 -21.33
C GLN A 73 6.88 5.49 -22.49
N GLY A 74 6.50 6.64 -23.05
CA GLY A 74 5.53 6.73 -24.14
C GLY A 74 4.07 6.69 -23.67
N ASN A 75 3.82 6.50 -22.36
CA ASN A 75 2.50 6.71 -21.79
C ASN A 75 2.18 8.21 -21.75
N LYS A 76 1.03 8.59 -22.32
CA LYS A 76 0.59 10.00 -22.40
C LYS A 76 0.51 10.69 -21.03
N PHE A 77 0.22 9.93 -19.98
CA PHE A 77 0.08 10.41 -18.61
C PHE A 77 1.32 10.08 -17.74
N GLY A 78 2.41 9.65 -18.37
CA GLY A 78 3.70 9.36 -17.73
C GLY A 78 3.82 7.98 -17.09
N GLY A 79 2.71 7.29 -16.79
CA GLY A 79 2.74 6.01 -16.09
C GLY A 79 1.38 5.49 -15.65
N PHE A 80 1.37 4.68 -14.60
CA PHE A 80 0.18 4.12 -13.98
C PHE A 80 0.41 3.85 -12.48
N VAL A 81 -0.66 3.64 -11.73
CA VAL A 81 -0.59 3.26 -10.31
C VAL A 81 -0.86 1.77 -10.17
N LEU A 82 -0.04 1.09 -9.37
CA LEU A 82 -0.33 -0.23 -8.84
C LEU A 82 -0.76 -0.11 -7.37
N PHE A 83 -1.70 -0.93 -6.93
CA PHE A 83 -2.13 -1.01 -5.53
C PHE A 83 -2.70 -2.40 -5.26
N SER A 84 -2.63 -2.86 -4.01
CA SER A 84 -3.15 -4.17 -3.61
C SER A 84 -4.64 -4.10 -3.27
N ASP A 85 -5.39 -5.14 -3.64
CA ASP A 85 -6.70 -5.46 -3.05
C ASP A 85 -6.53 -6.77 -2.27
N ILE A 86 -6.25 -6.63 -0.98
CA ILE A 86 -5.68 -7.71 -0.16
C ILE A 86 -6.61 -8.93 -0.09
N PRO A 87 -7.91 -8.77 0.22
CA PRO A 87 -8.83 -9.89 0.33
C PRO A 87 -9.00 -10.67 -0.99
N HIS A 88 -8.94 -9.96 -2.12
CA HIS A 88 -9.08 -10.57 -3.44
C HIS A 88 -7.79 -11.18 -4.00
N ASN A 89 -6.69 -11.18 -3.24
CA ASN A 89 -5.38 -11.72 -3.62
C ASN A 89 -4.89 -11.16 -4.96
N ALA A 90 -5.05 -9.84 -5.17
CA ALA A 90 -4.71 -9.19 -6.42
C ALA A 90 -3.89 -7.90 -6.20
N VAL A 91 -3.00 -7.61 -7.15
CA VAL A 91 -2.54 -6.24 -7.42
C VAL A 91 -3.38 -5.71 -8.57
N MET A 92 -3.91 -4.52 -8.39
CA MET A 92 -4.68 -3.76 -9.36
C MET A 92 -3.79 -2.73 -10.05
N LYS A 93 -4.08 -2.44 -11.32
CA LYS A 93 -3.48 -1.34 -12.09
C LYS A 93 -4.56 -0.33 -12.41
N TRP A 94 -4.31 0.93 -12.11
CA TRP A 94 -5.10 2.05 -12.62
C TRP A 94 -4.27 2.89 -13.57
N GLN A 95 -4.80 3.15 -14.76
CA GLN A 95 -4.15 3.96 -15.78
C GLN A 95 -5.12 5.02 -16.32
N GLU A 96 -4.69 6.29 -16.28
CA GLU A 96 -5.50 7.40 -16.76
C GLU A 96 -5.83 7.26 -18.25
N GLY A 97 -7.06 7.62 -18.64
CA GLY A 97 -7.59 7.36 -19.98
C GLY A 97 -7.99 5.90 -20.26
N VAL A 98 -7.59 4.93 -19.43
CA VAL A 98 -7.88 3.49 -19.62
C VAL A 98 -8.80 2.93 -18.54
N GLY A 99 -8.54 3.22 -17.26
CA GLY A 99 -9.30 2.73 -16.11
C GLY A 99 -8.54 1.67 -15.31
N VAL A 100 -9.27 0.87 -14.55
CA VAL A 100 -8.71 -0.17 -13.66
C VAL A 100 -8.70 -1.56 -14.31
N SER A 101 -7.65 -2.34 -14.05
CA SER A 101 -7.54 -3.75 -14.43
C SER A 101 -6.75 -4.55 -13.39
N VAL A 102 -6.82 -5.88 -13.44
CA VAL A 102 -5.96 -6.76 -12.62
C VAL A 102 -4.56 -6.78 -13.23
N PHE A 103 -3.54 -6.52 -12.41
CA PHE A 103 -2.13 -6.57 -12.80
C PHE A 103 -1.49 -7.92 -12.47
N LEU A 104 -1.70 -8.41 -11.24
CA LEU A 104 -1.10 -9.65 -10.74
C LEU A 104 -2.10 -10.42 -9.89
N LYS A 105 -2.29 -11.71 -10.19
CA LYS A 105 -3.10 -12.64 -9.40
C LYS A 105 -2.58 -14.08 -9.57
N PRO A 106 -2.30 -14.82 -8.49
CA PRO A 106 -2.31 -14.41 -7.08
C PRO A 106 -1.20 -13.41 -6.76
N SER A 107 -1.47 -12.42 -5.89
CA SER A 107 -0.47 -11.44 -5.47
C SER A 107 0.31 -11.83 -4.21
N GLY A 108 -0.34 -12.47 -3.24
CA GLY A 108 0.25 -13.01 -2.03
C GLY A 108 0.24 -14.54 -2.05
N TYR A 109 -0.75 -15.14 -1.39
CA TYR A 109 -0.86 -16.58 -1.16
C TYR A 109 -0.91 -17.36 -2.47
N THR A 110 -0.01 -18.31 -2.63
CA THR A 110 0.10 -19.17 -3.82
C THR A 110 -0.41 -20.60 -3.62
N GLY A 111 -0.86 -20.93 -2.40
CA GLY A 111 -1.46 -22.23 -2.11
C GLY A 111 -2.87 -22.39 -2.68
N VAL A 112 -3.36 -23.64 -2.65
CA VAL A 112 -4.68 -24.01 -3.22
C VAL A 112 -5.82 -24.00 -2.19
N ALA A 113 -5.50 -23.90 -0.90
CA ALA A 113 -6.49 -23.85 0.17
C ALA A 113 -7.00 -22.43 0.38
N ASP A 114 -8.11 -22.28 1.08
CA ASP A 114 -8.46 -20.98 1.64
C ASP A 114 -7.40 -20.60 2.69
N TYR A 115 -6.80 -19.43 2.51
CA TYR A 115 -5.81 -18.92 3.45
C TYR A 115 -6.48 -18.20 4.60
N GLY A 116 -7.53 -17.41 4.34
CA GLY A 116 -8.14 -16.50 5.31
C GLY A 116 -8.44 -15.13 4.70
N ARG A 117 -8.68 -14.13 5.57
CA ARG A 117 -9.21 -12.81 5.17
C ARG A 117 -8.27 -11.99 4.29
N GLU A 118 -6.96 -12.07 4.51
CA GLU A 118 -5.97 -11.19 3.89
C GLU A 118 -4.87 -11.99 3.16
N PRO A 119 -5.22 -12.76 2.11
CA PRO A 119 -4.27 -13.63 1.41
C PRO A 119 -3.31 -12.87 0.50
N GLY A 120 -3.65 -11.66 0.06
CA GLY A 120 -2.92 -10.92 -0.97
C GLY A 120 -1.55 -10.37 -0.57
N SER A 121 -0.97 -9.64 -1.51
CA SER A 121 0.06 -8.64 -1.22
C SER A 121 -0.54 -7.48 -0.43
N ASN A 122 0.30 -6.75 0.30
CA ASN A 122 -0.04 -5.49 0.93
C ASN A 122 0.86 -4.38 0.33
N GLY A 123 1.89 -3.94 1.05
CA GLY A 123 2.80 -2.88 0.63
C GLY A 123 3.54 -3.22 -0.65
N LEU A 124 3.64 -2.21 -1.52
CA LEU A 124 4.32 -2.27 -2.81
C LEU A 124 5.35 -1.14 -2.89
N ALA A 125 6.51 -1.41 -3.46
CA ALA A 125 7.49 -0.38 -3.81
C ALA A 125 8.24 -0.75 -5.08
N LEU A 126 8.94 0.21 -5.69
CA LEU A 126 9.91 -0.05 -6.73
C LEU A 126 11.32 -0.07 -6.14
N ASP A 127 12.10 -1.08 -6.48
CA ASP A 127 13.53 -1.08 -6.16
C ASP A 127 14.30 -0.09 -7.07
N PRO A 128 15.60 0.19 -6.81
CA PRO A 128 16.39 1.10 -7.64
C PRO A 128 16.54 0.68 -9.12
N SER A 129 16.19 -0.58 -9.45
CA SER A 129 16.16 -1.10 -10.83
C SER A 129 14.77 -1.02 -11.46
N GLY A 130 13.80 -0.40 -10.79
CA GLY A 130 12.41 -0.25 -11.24
C GLY A 130 11.59 -1.55 -11.16
N ARG A 131 12.03 -2.55 -10.39
CA ARG A 131 11.27 -3.79 -10.21
C ARG A 131 10.29 -3.65 -9.05
N LEU A 132 9.10 -4.23 -9.20
CA LEU A 132 8.07 -4.24 -8.16
C LEU A 132 8.47 -5.19 -7.04
N VAL A 133 8.64 -4.66 -5.83
CA VAL A 133 8.84 -5.39 -4.57
C VAL A 133 7.51 -5.41 -3.82
N LEU A 134 7.18 -6.57 -3.26
CA LEU A 134 5.89 -6.83 -2.61
C LEU A 134 6.10 -7.38 -1.20
N CYS A 135 5.33 -6.86 -0.26
CA CYS A 135 5.01 -7.51 1.00
C CYS A 135 3.85 -8.50 0.76
N GLU A 136 4.06 -9.79 1.03
CA GLU A 136 3.06 -10.85 0.81
C GLU A 136 2.58 -11.41 2.13
N HIS A 137 1.31 -11.17 2.49
CA HIS A 137 0.69 -11.74 3.68
C HIS A 137 0.63 -13.27 3.57
N GLY A 138 -0.03 -13.76 2.52
CA GLY A 138 -0.24 -15.19 2.25
C GLY A 138 1.00 -16.08 2.38
N ASP A 139 2.01 -15.76 1.57
CA ASP A 139 3.26 -16.54 1.53
C ASP A 139 4.25 -16.13 2.63
N ARG A 140 3.92 -15.09 3.42
CA ARG A 140 4.69 -14.59 4.57
C ARG A 140 6.12 -14.23 4.20
N ARG A 141 6.27 -13.40 3.16
CA ARG A 141 7.57 -13.04 2.58
C ARG A 141 7.57 -11.64 1.98
N VAL A 142 8.78 -11.11 1.80
CA VAL A 142 9.06 -10.03 0.85
C VAL A 142 9.55 -10.67 -0.45
N SER A 143 9.01 -10.23 -1.59
CA SER A 143 9.37 -10.75 -2.90
C SER A 143 9.58 -9.63 -3.92
N VAL A 144 10.13 -9.99 -5.09
CA VAL A 144 10.28 -9.09 -6.23
C VAL A 144 9.75 -9.74 -7.50
N LEU A 145 9.04 -8.99 -8.33
CA LEU A 145 8.60 -9.43 -9.65
C LEU A 145 9.80 -9.47 -10.62
N THR A 146 9.99 -10.60 -11.32
CA THR A 146 11.10 -10.74 -12.25
C THR A 146 10.74 -10.22 -13.65
N LYS A 147 11.73 -9.81 -14.45
CA LYS A 147 11.53 -9.29 -15.81
C LYS A 147 10.85 -10.28 -16.76
N GLY A 148 10.93 -11.59 -16.48
CA GLY A 148 10.27 -12.65 -17.27
C GLY A 148 8.88 -13.05 -16.75
N GLY A 149 8.37 -12.35 -15.74
CA GLY A 149 7.19 -12.76 -14.99
C GLY A 149 7.52 -13.66 -13.79
N GLY A 150 6.55 -13.86 -12.91
CA GLY A 150 6.75 -14.59 -11.66
C GLY A 150 7.50 -13.80 -10.58
N LYS A 151 7.55 -14.39 -9.37
CA LYS A 151 8.05 -13.74 -8.14
C LYS A 151 9.28 -14.47 -7.61
N LEU A 152 10.31 -13.72 -7.23
CA LEU A 152 11.48 -14.23 -6.51
C LEU A 152 11.35 -13.82 -5.03
N THR A 153 11.49 -14.78 -4.12
CA THR A 153 11.57 -14.48 -2.68
C THR A 153 12.86 -13.72 -2.39
N LEU A 154 12.73 -12.56 -1.73
CA LEU A 154 13.85 -11.80 -1.20
C LEU A 154 14.12 -12.16 0.26
N ALA A 155 13.08 -12.30 1.07
CA ALA A 155 13.17 -12.76 2.45
C ALA A 155 11.86 -13.45 2.86
N ASP A 156 11.94 -14.63 3.48
CA ASP A 156 10.79 -15.34 4.07
C ASP A 156 11.01 -15.76 5.53
N ARG A 157 12.22 -15.55 6.07
CA ARG A 157 12.61 -15.97 7.42
C ARG A 157 13.56 -14.99 8.10
N TRP A 158 13.50 -15.00 9.43
CA TRP A 158 14.52 -14.45 10.32
C TRP A 158 14.87 -15.47 11.41
N ASN A 159 16.15 -15.75 11.61
CA ASN A 159 16.63 -16.77 12.55
C ASN A 159 15.92 -18.13 12.40
N GLY A 160 15.73 -18.58 11.14
CA GLY A 160 15.08 -19.84 10.79
C GLY A 160 13.54 -19.81 10.90
N LYS A 161 12.96 -18.79 11.54
CA LYS A 161 11.51 -18.65 11.73
C LYS A 161 10.87 -17.85 10.61
N ARG A 162 9.70 -18.27 10.14
CA ARG A 162 8.91 -17.50 9.17
C ARG A 162 8.41 -16.19 9.76
N PHE A 163 8.40 -15.13 8.96
CA PHE A 163 7.77 -13.85 9.31
C PHE A 163 6.29 -14.04 9.69
N ASN A 164 5.70 -13.09 10.40
CA ASN A 164 4.26 -13.09 10.65
C ASN A 164 3.50 -12.90 9.33
N SER A 165 3.59 -11.70 8.78
CA SER A 165 2.99 -11.26 7.52
C SER A 165 3.55 -9.86 7.20
N PRO A 166 4.63 -9.76 6.41
CA PRO A 166 5.19 -8.47 6.02
C PRO A 166 4.10 -7.55 5.45
N ASN A 167 4.03 -6.30 5.91
CA ASN A 167 2.87 -5.43 5.72
C ASN A 167 3.18 -4.21 4.83
N ASP A 168 4.11 -3.35 5.20
CA ASP A 168 4.62 -2.26 4.35
C ASP A 168 6.16 -2.27 4.30
N LEU A 169 6.72 -1.58 3.31
CA LEU A 169 8.16 -1.53 3.09
C LEU A 169 8.66 -0.19 2.54
N ALA A 170 9.92 0.15 2.88
CA ALA A 170 10.65 1.28 2.35
C ALA A 170 12.02 0.80 1.86
N ILE A 171 12.38 1.18 0.63
CA ILE A 171 13.64 0.78 0.01
C ILE A 171 14.58 1.97 -0.02
N ARG A 172 15.78 1.78 0.52
CA ARG A 172 16.83 2.78 0.49
C ARG A 172 17.46 2.89 -0.90
N ARG A 173 18.10 4.02 -1.18
CA ARG A 173 18.88 4.27 -2.40
C ARG A 173 20.02 3.26 -2.59
N ASN A 174 20.57 2.71 -1.51
CA ASN A 174 21.58 1.65 -1.56
C ASN A 174 21.01 0.25 -1.85
N GLY A 175 19.69 0.10 -1.91
CA GLY A 175 18.99 -1.17 -2.17
C GLY A 175 18.58 -1.95 -0.93
N ASP A 176 18.92 -1.50 0.28
CA ASP A 176 18.42 -2.14 1.50
C ASP A 176 16.90 -1.96 1.61
N VAL A 177 16.21 -3.04 1.99
CA VAL A 177 14.76 -3.05 2.16
C VAL A 177 14.43 -3.10 3.64
N PHE A 178 13.74 -2.08 4.14
CA PHE A 178 13.16 -2.09 5.47
C PHE A 178 11.69 -2.43 5.37
N PHE A 179 11.20 -3.30 6.24
CA PHE A 179 9.80 -3.72 6.22
C PHE A 179 9.27 -3.99 7.62
N THR A 180 7.96 -3.85 7.77
CA THR A 180 7.25 -4.14 9.01
C THR A 180 6.57 -5.49 8.95
N ASP A 181 6.55 -6.23 10.05
CA ASP A 181 6.01 -7.58 10.14
C ASP A 181 4.96 -7.73 11.26
N PRO A 182 3.80 -7.07 11.14
CA PRO A 182 2.65 -7.29 12.02
C PRO A 182 1.96 -8.62 11.70
N ILE A 183 0.93 -8.96 12.47
CA ILE A 183 0.20 -10.24 12.41
C ILE A 183 -1.09 -10.18 11.56
N TYR A 184 -1.32 -9.13 10.78
CA TYR A 184 -2.60 -8.91 10.08
C TYR A 184 -2.92 -9.99 9.04
N GLY A 185 -1.91 -10.43 8.31
CA GLY A 185 -2.04 -11.48 7.31
C GLY A 185 -2.17 -12.88 7.89
N LEU A 186 -1.90 -13.10 9.19
CA LEU A 186 -2.11 -14.40 9.80
C LEU A 186 -3.62 -14.65 10.02
N PRO A 187 -4.17 -15.79 9.56
CA PRO A 187 -5.62 -16.06 9.62
C PRO A 187 -6.24 -15.93 11.01
N GLN A 188 -5.53 -16.40 12.04
CA GLN A 188 -5.92 -16.26 13.46
C GLN A 188 -5.04 -15.27 14.23
N ARG A 189 -4.31 -14.39 13.51
CA ARG A 189 -3.49 -13.32 14.08
C ARG A 189 -2.51 -13.83 15.15
N ALA A 190 -2.69 -13.39 16.40
CA ALA A 190 -1.75 -13.66 17.48
C ALA A 190 -1.80 -15.13 17.92
N ASP A 191 -2.97 -15.75 17.77
CA ASP A 191 -3.29 -17.12 18.16
C ASP A 191 -3.11 -18.10 16.99
N ASP A 192 -2.55 -17.64 15.87
CA ASP A 192 -2.36 -18.47 14.69
C ASP A 192 -1.35 -19.60 14.95
N PRO A 193 -1.72 -20.87 14.71
CA PRO A 193 -0.85 -22.01 14.98
C PRO A 193 0.37 -22.06 14.06
N LEU A 194 0.37 -21.33 12.93
CA LEU A 194 1.51 -21.22 12.02
C LEU A 194 2.45 -20.07 12.40
N ARG A 195 2.13 -19.27 13.42
CA ARG A 195 2.97 -18.17 13.88
C ARG A 195 4.24 -18.69 14.52
N GLU A 196 5.39 -18.20 14.06
CA GLU A 196 6.72 -18.65 14.54
C GLU A 196 7.47 -17.56 15.33
N ILE A 197 7.14 -16.29 15.09
CA ILE A 197 7.70 -15.11 15.75
C ILE A 197 6.64 -14.54 16.70
N ASP A 198 6.98 -14.48 17.99
CA ASP A 198 6.06 -14.15 19.09
C ASP A 198 5.89 -12.63 19.33
N PHE A 199 6.55 -11.80 18.53
CA PHE A 199 6.39 -10.34 18.51
C PHE A 199 6.09 -9.83 17.08
N CYS A 200 5.77 -8.54 16.97
CA CYS A 200 5.75 -7.82 15.69
C CYS A 200 7.02 -6.97 15.58
N GLY A 201 7.63 -6.92 14.39
CA GLY A 201 8.96 -6.33 14.23
C GLY A 201 9.10 -5.41 13.03
N VAL A 202 10.17 -4.60 13.08
CA VAL A 202 10.73 -3.90 11.92
C VAL A 202 12.04 -4.60 11.58
N TYR A 203 12.22 -4.95 10.31
CA TYR A 203 13.37 -5.69 9.81
C TYR A 203 14.07 -4.91 8.71
N ARG A 204 15.36 -5.21 8.51
CA ARG A 204 16.17 -4.75 7.39
C ARG A 204 16.68 -5.98 6.65
N LEU A 205 16.34 -6.08 5.37
CA LEU A 205 16.99 -6.96 4.40
C LEU A 205 18.09 -6.16 3.69
N GLN A 206 19.32 -6.60 3.88
CA GLN A 206 20.50 -5.99 3.27
C GLN A 206 20.70 -6.48 1.83
N SER A 207 21.42 -5.71 1.02
CA SER A 207 21.70 -6.06 -0.38
C SER A 207 22.43 -7.39 -0.58
N ASP A 208 23.12 -7.90 0.45
CA ASP A 208 23.79 -9.21 0.45
C ASP A 208 22.86 -10.37 0.83
N GLY A 209 21.59 -10.09 1.16
CA GLY A 209 20.58 -11.06 1.56
C GLY A 209 20.47 -11.28 3.07
N ALA A 210 21.29 -10.63 3.89
CA ALA A 210 21.18 -10.74 5.34
C ALA A 210 19.92 -10.02 5.87
N VAL A 211 19.21 -10.67 6.79
CA VAL A 211 18.05 -10.09 7.47
C VAL A 211 18.37 -9.83 8.93
N THR A 212 18.21 -8.58 9.36
CA THR A 212 18.42 -8.14 10.74
C THR A 212 17.14 -7.58 11.34
N LEU A 213 16.90 -7.90 12.61
CA LEU A 213 15.82 -7.29 13.39
C LEU A 213 16.27 -5.89 13.83
N GLN A 214 15.51 -4.87 13.48
CA GLN A 214 15.82 -3.48 13.78
C GLN A 214 15.11 -2.99 15.03
N TYR A 215 13.84 -3.38 15.20
CA TYR A 215 13.05 -2.99 16.38
C TYR A 215 11.88 -3.95 16.61
N LYS A 216 11.50 -4.19 17.86
CA LYS A 216 10.41 -5.13 18.22
C LYS A 216 9.44 -4.62 19.30
N GLU A 217 9.58 -3.37 19.71
CA GLU A 217 8.75 -2.77 20.78
C GLU A 217 7.63 -1.87 20.20
N ILE A 218 7.26 -2.07 18.94
CA ILE A 218 6.01 -1.54 18.38
C ILE A 218 5.01 -2.69 18.35
N SER A 219 3.81 -2.47 18.89
CA SER A 219 2.81 -3.54 18.97
C SER A 219 2.25 -3.93 17.60
N ARG A 220 2.02 -2.97 16.71
CA ARG A 220 1.56 -3.19 15.32
C ARG A 220 2.31 -2.26 14.35
N PRO A 221 3.62 -2.49 14.10
CA PRO A 221 4.38 -1.70 13.13
C PRO A 221 3.71 -1.85 11.77
N ASN A 222 3.52 -0.73 11.09
CA ASN A 222 2.74 -0.65 9.87
C ASN A 222 3.46 0.26 8.85
N GLY A 223 2.89 1.38 8.41
CA GLY A 223 3.50 2.22 7.38
C GLY A 223 4.91 2.70 7.73
N ILE A 224 5.76 2.73 6.71
CA ILE A 224 7.19 3.03 6.85
C ILE A 224 7.72 3.88 5.69
N ALA A 225 8.54 4.89 5.98
CA ALA A 225 9.23 5.68 4.96
C ALA A 225 10.47 6.39 5.53
N PHE A 226 11.44 6.65 4.66
CA PHE A 226 12.62 7.44 5.01
C PHE A 226 12.37 8.94 4.87
N SER A 227 13.11 9.75 5.63
CA SER A 227 13.33 11.16 5.30
C SER A 227 14.06 11.28 3.95
N PRO A 228 14.00 12.45 3.26
CA PRO A 228 14.64 12.60 1.94
C PRO A 228 16.15 12.33 1.93
N ASP A 229 16.82 12.61 3.05
CA ASP A 229 18.25 12.37 3.26
C ASP A 229 18.56 10.97 3.84
N GLU A 230 17.55 10.13 4.02
CA GLU A 230 17.59 8.79 4.61
C GLU A 230 18.20 8.70 6.02
N LYS A 231 18.29 9.82 6.75
CA LYS A 231 18.82 9.81 8.12
C LYS A 231 17.78 9.44 9.17
N ILE A 232 16.50 9.46 8.81
CA ILE A 232 15.39 9.11 9.68
C ILE A 232 14.51 8.08 8.96
N LEU A 233 14.14 7.01 9.66
CA LEU A 233 13.07 6.11 9.27
C LEU A 233 11.85 6.38 10.14
N TYR A 234 10.72 6.72 9.52
CA TYR A 234 9.44 6.87 10.20
C TYR A 234 8.70 5.55 10.17
N VAL A 235 8.13 5.13 11.31
CA VAL A 235 7.30 3.92 11.41
C VAL A 235 6.01 4.26 12.15
N ALA A 236 4.87 3.99 11.53
CA ALA A 236 3.56 4.07 12.16
C ALA A 236 3.28 2.86 13.05
N ASN A 237 2.48 3.08 14.09
CA ASN A 237 1.82 1.99 14.82
C ASN A 237 0.31 2.07 14.59
N SER A 238 -0.29 0.99 14.08
CA SER A 238 -1.74 0.92 13.85
C SER A 238 -2.53 0.53 15.10
N ASP A 239 -1.86 0.17 16.20
CA ASP A 239 -2.49 -0.07 17.50
C ASP A 239 -2.95 1.25 18.11
N GLY A 240 -4.27 1.43 18.21
CA GLY A 240 -4.86 2.60 18.85
C GLY A 240 -4.45 2.78 20.31
N ASN A 241 -3.95 1.73 20.99
CA ASN A 241 -3.45 1.83 22.36
C ASN A 241 -2.06 2.47 22.50
N ASP A 242 -1.27 2.45 21.44
CA ASP A 242 0.02 3.11 21.31
C ASP A 242 0.07 3.86 19.97
N PRO A 243 -0.73 4.94 19.82
CA PRO A 243 -0.98 5.60 18.54
C PRO A 243 0.14 6.59 18.18
N VAL A 244 1.38 6.09 18.20
CA VAL A 244 2.60 6.88 18.05
C VAL A 244 3.31 6.51 16.75
N TRP A 245 3.50 7.51 15.89
CA TRP A 245 4.45 7.47 14.78
C TRP A 245 5.81 7.75 15.36
N ARG A 246 6.75 6.84 15.13
CA ARG A 246 8.11 6.90 15.69
C ARG A 246 9.09 7.32 14.62
N ALA A 247 10.09 8.11 14.99
CA ALA A 247 11.23 8.44 14.16
C ALA A 247 12.47 7.72 14.69
N PHE A 248 13.13 6.94 13.84
CA PHE A 248 14.35 6.21 14.13
C PHE A 248 15.53 6.85 13.42
N PRO A 249 16.60 7.27 14.12
CA PRO A 249 17.81 7.71 13.46
C PRO A 249 18.49 6.52 12.78
N VAL A 250 18.85 6.67 11.52
CA VAL A 250 19.63 5.67 10.75
C VAL A 250 21.10 5.91 11.04
N GLN A 251 21.78 4.92 11.61
CA GLN A 251 23.19 4.98 11.97
C GLN A 251 24.09 4.79 10.74
N GLU A 252 25.40 5.03 10.91
CA GLU A 252 26.38 4.91 9.81
C GLU A 252 26.46 3.48 9.24
N ASP A 253 26.23 2.46 10.06
CA ASP A 253 26.16 1.05 9.62
C ASP A 253 24.82 0.70 8.94
N GLY A 254 23.90 1.67 8.86
CA GLY A 254 22.55 1.57 8.32
C GLY A 254 21.54 0.94 9.27
N ASN A 255 21.89 0.58 10.51
CA ASN A 255 20.92 0.09 11.49
C ASN A 255 20.16 1.24 12.15
N LEU A 256 19.03 0.94 12.76
CA LEU A 256 18.23 1.92 13.49
C LEU A 256 18.79 2.15 14.90
N GLY A 257 18.93 3.41 15.29
CA GLY A 257 19.15 3.81 16.67
C GLY A 257 17.85 3.87 17.48
N SER A 258 17.93 4.36 18.71
CA SER A 258 16.77 4.48 19.60
C SER A 258 15.71 5.42 19.02
N PRO A 259 14.42 5.03 19.01
CA PRO A 259 13.37 5.87 18.47
C PRO A 259 13.03 7.05 19.37
N SER A 260 12.42 8.05 18.76
CA SER A 260 11.69 9.12 19.43
C SER A 260 10.23 9.15 18.97
N SER A 261 9.35 9.72 19.79
CA SER A 261 7.97 10.01 19.38
C SER A 261 7.98 11.16 18.37
N PHE A 262 7.63 10.88 17.12
CA PHE A 262 7.51 11.90 16.08
C PHE A 262 6.15 12.58 16.13
N PHE A 263 5.08 11.80 16.21
CA PHE A 263 3.72 12.30 16.40
C PHE A 263 2.92 11.30 17.24
N ASP A 264 2.08 11.82 18.14
CA ASP A 264 1.24 11.03 19.04
C ASP A 264 -0.19 11.59 19.00
N SER A 265 -1.10 10.85 18.34
CA SER A 265 -2.48 11.34 18.15
C SER A 265 -3.27 11.40 19.46
N SER A 266 -2.80 10.75 20.53
CA SER A 266 -3.45 10.85 21.85
C SER A 266 -3.17 12.18 22.55
N LYS A 267 -2.23 12.98 22.04
CA LYS A 267 -1.82 14.27 22.60
C LYS A 267 -2.27 15.47 21.75
N ASP A 268 -3.12 15.26 20.75
CA ASP A 268 -3.58 16.31 19.85
C ASP A 268 -5.11 16.45 19.87
N ASP A 269 -5.59 17.56 20.43
CA ASP A 269 -7.03 17.80 20.62
C ASP A 269 -7.82 18.05 19.33
N ARG A 270 -7.13 18.19 18.18
CA ARG A 270 -7.77 18.45 16.88
C ARG A 270 -8.23 17.17 16.18
N ILE A 271 -7.73 16.02 16.60
CA ILE A 271 -8.03 14.72 16.00
C ILE A 271 -8.38 13.69 17.09
N SER A 272 -9.09 12.63 16.70
CA SER A 272 -9.35 11.52 17.62
C SER A 272 -8.08 10.71 17.89
N ARG A 273 -8.02 10.05 19.05
CA ARG A 273 -7.01 9.03 19.33
C ARG A 273 -7.11 7.87 18.34
N GLY A 274 -5.99 7.47 17.75
CA GLY A 274 -5.89 6.24 16.95
C GLY A 274 -4.58 6.11 16.19
N GLY A 275 -4.24 4.88 15.82
CA GLY A 275 -2.99 4.54 15.14
C GLY A 275 -2.97 4.94 13.66
N GLY A 276 -1.79 4.79 13.07
CA GLY A 276 -1.53 5.02 11.64
C GLY A 276 -1.32 3.74 10.87
N ASP A 277 -1.68 3.77 9.60
CA ASP A 277 -1.47 2.69 8.64
C ASP A 277 -0.28 3.12 7.75
N GLY A 278 -0.43 3.28 6.44
CA GLY A 278 0.61 3.75 5.52
C GLY A 278 1.04 5.22 5.64
N LEU A 279 2.29 5.52 5.24
CA LEU A 279 2.81 6.90 5.16
C LEU A 279 3.82 7.09 4.01
N LYS A 280 3.99 8.34 3.57
CA LYS A 280 5.05 8.79 2.64
C LYS A 280 5.57 10.18 3.02
N VAL A 281 6.72 10.55 2.46
CA VAL A 281 7.42 11.81 2.76
C VAL A 281 7.57 12.64 1.48
N ASP A 282 7.47 13.96 1.60
CA ASP A 282 7.73 14.90 0.50
C ASP A 282 9.20 15.36 0.47
N VAL A 283 9.61 16.03 -0.61
CA VAL A 283 10.98 16.53 -0.79
C VAL A 283 11.43 17.55 0.27
N GLN A 284 10.50 18.11 1.04
CA GLN A 284 10.77 19.05 2.14
C GLN A 284 10.80 18.36 3.51
N GLY A 285 10.58 17.05 3.57
CA GLY A 285 10.55 16.25 4.79
C GLY A 285 9.19 16.27 5.53
N ASN A 286 8.14 16.82 4.94
CA ASN A 286 6.79 16.70 5.49
C ASN A 286 6.30 15.26 5.34
N VAL A 287 5.67 14.73 6.37
CA VAL A 287 5.17 13.35 6.42
C VAL A 287 3.66 13.36 6.19
N PHE A 288 3.23 12.65 5.15
CA PHE A 288 1.84 12.38 4.83
C PHE A 288 1.51 10.98 5.36
N ALA A 289 0.90 10.93 6.54
CA ALA A 289 0.64 9.67 7.25
C ALA A 289 -0.86 9.46 7.40
N THR A 290 -1.36 8.29 7.01
CA THR A 290 -2.74 7.92 7.33
C THR A 290 -2.92 7.82 8.83
N GLY A 291 -4.11 8.17 9.32
CA GLY A 291 -4.42 8.16 10.74
C GLY A 291 -5.88 8.51 11.01
N PRO A 292 -6.22 8.89 12.25
CA PRO A 292 -7.59 9.19 12.65
C PRO A 292 -8.27 10.24 11.77
N GLY A 293 -9.29 9.79 11.02
CA GLY A 293 -10.12 10.64 10.18
C GLY A 293 -9.53 11.00 8.81
N GLY A 294 -8.37 10.48 8.42
CA GLY A 294 -7.81 10.71 7.09
C GLY A 294 -6.28 10.71 7.03
N VAL A 295 -5.70 11.38 6.04
CA VAL A 295 -4.24 11.57 5.94
C VAL A 295 -3.84 12.81 6.72
N LEU A 296 -3.07 12.61 7.78
CA LEU A 296 -2.44 13.66 8.58
C LEU A 296 -1.24 14.20 7.81
N VAL A 297 -1.18 15.52 7.64
CA VAL A 297 -0.03 16.21 7.04
C VAL A 297 0.80 16.80 8.18
N LEU A 298 1.96 16.20 8.42
CA LEU A 298 2.87 16.54 9.51
C LEU A 298 4.10 17.26 8.96
N SER A 299 4.53 18.34 9.60
CA SER A 299 5.80 18.99 9.29
C SER A 299 6.99 18.05 9.57
N PRO A 300 8.22 18.38 9.12
CA PRO A 300 9.43 17.62 9.45
C PRO A 300 9.72 17.52 10.96
N HIS A 301 9.05 18.34 11.77
CA HIS A 301 9.17 18.35 13.24
C HIS A 301 7.96 17.71 13.94
N GLY A 302 7.11 16.98 13.22
CA GLY A 302 5.95 16.27 13.80
C GLY A 302 4.74 17.16 14.09
N LYS A 303 4.79 18.46 13.79
CA LYS A 303 3.62 19.36 13.94
C LYS A 303 2.54 19.00 12.92
N LEU A 304 1.32 18.72 13.38
CA LEU A 304 0.14 18.54 12.54
C LEU A 304 -0.30 19.87 11.89
N LEU A 305 -0.24 19.92 10.56
CA LEU A 305 -0.55 21.07 9.72
C LEU A 305 -1.99 21.03 9.18
N GLY A 306 -2.50 19.84 8.90
CA GLY A 306 -3.82 19.63 8.32
C GLY A 306 -4.16 18.16 8.15
N ARG A 307 -5.35 17.90 7.62
CA ARG A 307 -5.82 16.54 7.34
C ARG A 307 -6.59 16.49 6.03
N ILE A 308 -6.30 15.47 5.21
CA ILE A 308 -7.03 15.15 3.97
C ILE A 308 -8.09 14.12 4.31
N VAL A 309 -9.37 14.44 4.13
CA VAL A 309 -10.51 13.64 4.58
C VAL A 309 -11.32 13.19 3.37
N THR A 310 -11.48 11.88 3.17
CA THR A 310 -12.34 11.32 2.10
C THR A 310 -13.75 11.00 2.58
N GLY A 311 -13.94 10.85 3.90
CA GLY A 311 -15.14 10.30 4.52
C GLY A 311 -15.02 8.80 4.83
N GLU A 312 -14.03 8.13 4.24
CA GLU A 312 -13.71 6.72 4.47
C GLU A 312 -12.39 6.56 5.23
N ARG A 313 -12.08 5.33 5.64
CA ARG A 313 -10.74 4.99 6.14
C ARG A 313 -9.75 5.03 4.98
N ILE A 314 -8.56 5.57 5.23
CA ILE A 314 -7.49 5.62 4.24
C ILE A 314 -6.38 4.73 4.76
N ALA A 315 -6.09 3.65 4.04
CA ALA A 315 -5.09 2.66 4.44
C ALA A 315 -3.68 3.15 4.10
N ASN A 316 -3.49 3.73 2.92
CA ASN A 316 -2.14 4.11 2.48
C ASN A 316 -2.14 5.27 1.48
N VAL A 317 -0.94 5.80 1.22
CA VAL A 317 -0.70 6.89 0.28
C VAL A 317 0.55 6.63 -0.55
N GLY A 318 0.58 7.17 -1.77
CA GLY A 318 1.68 7.00 -2.71
C GLY A 318 1.83 8.19 -3.64
N TRP A 319 3.05 8.66 -3.86
CA TRP A 319 3.33 9.73 -4.81
C TRP A 319 3.38 9.19 -6.24
N GLY A 320 2.94 9.99 -7.21
CA GLY A 320 3.01 9.62 -8.62
C GLY A 320 2.98 10.80 -9.56
N ASN A 321 2.79 10.51 -10.85
CA ASN A 321 3.01 11.44 -11.96
C ASN A 321 4.45 11.95 -11.95
N ASP A 322 4.64 13.26 -11.89
CA ASP A 322 5.93 13.95 -11.73
C ASP A 322 6.26 14.22 -10.24
N GLY A 323 5.62 13.49 -9.34
CA GLY A 323 5.70 13.63 -7.89
C GLY A 323 4.66 14.57 -7.31
N SER A 324 3.92 15.32 -8.13
CA SER A 324 2.97 16.33 -7.68
C SER A 324 1.56 15.80 -7.36
N VAL A 325 1.34 14.49 -7.51
CA VAL A 325 0.05 13.85 -7.22
C VAL A 325 0.22 12.87 -6.07
N LEU A 326 -0.61 13.01 -5.04
CA LEU A 326 -0.73 12.04 -3.96
C LEU A 326 -1.93 11.14 -4.22
N TYR A 327 -1.69 9.85 -4.41
CA TYR A 327 -2.70 8.81 -4.49
C TYR A 327 -3.03 8.30 -3.08
N LEU A 328 -4.28 7.94 -2.87
CA LEU A 328 -4.82 7.47 -1.60
C LEU A 328 -5.60 6.18 -1.83
N THR A 329 -5.27 5.13 -1.10
CA THR A 329 -6.13 3.94 -1.04
C THR A 329 -7.12 4.10 0.11
N SER A 330 -8.34 4.48 -0.26
CA SER A 330 -9.40 4.91 0.65
C SER A 330 -10.48 3.84 0.71
N ASP A 331 -10.26 2.82 1.55
CA ASP A 331 -11.14 1.65 1.73
C ASP A 331 -11.43 0.96 0.39
N MET A 332 -12.65 1.10 -0.15
CA MET A 332 -13.06 0.55 -1.43
C MET A 332 -12.67 1.38 -2.66
N TYR A 333 -11.97 2.51 -2.47
CA TYR A 333 -11.63 3.47 -3.53
C TYR A 333 -10.12 3.65 -3.72
N LEU A 334 -9.73 3.93 -4.96
CA LEU A 334 -8.49 4.65 -5.25
C LEU A 334 -8.85 6.12 -5.52
N CYS A 335 -8.22 7.02 -4.77
CA CYS A 335 -8.39 8.46 -4.92
C CYS A 335 -7.06 9.14 -5.27
N ARG A 336 -7.12 10.39 -5.73
CA ARG A 336 -5.94 11.26 -5.83
C ARG A 336 -6.24 12.70 -5.41
N ILE A 337 -5.19 13.42 -5.04
CA ILE A 337 -5.21 14.87 -4.84
C ILE A 337 -3.93 15.49 -5.45
N GLN A 338 -4.09 16.62 -6.13
CA GLN A 338 -2.98 17.41 -6.63
C GLN A 338 -2.33 18.19 -5.47
N THR A 339 -1.00 18.17 -5.38
CA THR A 339 -0.22 18.91 -4.38
C THR A 339 0.61 20.02 -5.01
N LEU A 340 1.06 20.94 -4.17
CA LEU A 340 2.03 22.00 -4.50
C LEU A 340 3.47 21.60 -4.14
N THR A 341 3.63 20.55 -3.32
CA THR A 341 4.91 19.87 -3.07
C THR A 341 5.08 18.66 -4.00
N LYS A 342 6.24 18.02 -3.96
CA LYS A 342 6.52 16.77 -4.65
C LYS A 342 6.90 15.68 -3.66
N GLY A 343 6.56 14.43 -3.99
CA GLY A 343 7.06 13.26 -3.27
C GLY A 343 8.58 13.12 -3.31
N ASP A 344 9.17 12.60 -2.23
CA ASP A 344 10.58 12.19 -2.26
C ASP A 344 10.83 11.16 -3.37
N GLY A 345 11.97 11.28 -4.05
CA GLY A 345 12.34 10.45 -5.20
C GLY A 345 11.81 10.95 -6.56
N PHE A 346 11.13 12.10 -6.62
CA PHE A 346 10.66 12.73 -7.86
C PHE A 346 11.31 14.12 -8.03
N ASP A 347 12.36 14.20 -8.84
CA ASP A 347 13.04 15.47 -9.19
C ASP A 347 12.36 16.20 -10.36
#